data_AF-A0A7R9ZUS4-F1
#
_entry.id   AF-A0A7R9ZUS4-F1
#
_cell.length_a   1.000
_cell.length_b   1.000
_cell.length_c   1.000
_cell.angle_alpha   90.00
_cell.angle_beta   90.00
_cell.angle_gamma   90.00
#
_symmetry.space_group_name_H-M   'P 1'
#
loop_
_entity.id
_entity.type
_entity.pdbx_description
1 polymer ?
#
loop_
_entity_poly.entity_id
_entity_poly.type
_entity_poly.pdbx_seq_one_letter_code
_entity_poly.pdbx_strand_id
1 'polypeptide(L)'
;MYAPQIGSAPLQYGQTYPQGYGTTANPLYEQLPVPAEHGHGLLGLQRKMPFLRMPRRRMNVAPILLCLFVPWALFVLVFAVSSFSLHYNNPWAYDVIIAVCALAVLITLAVGFSRRLKSFYSEEAEPSWLIFLALSMLVAFVGGVTVGDSNYSQYMRPYFDYHNLNFYTNVYPNRMRGQQLMDAGSILFADGSYLDISRSMGFKKGGVYCVAPITFGNQTLPTYDFWAVGINCCSGNQADFHCAGWNSPKSSGGLRIMSGDDRGFYRLAVQQAEAAYGIKAVHPLFFTWVIEPVKEVEGWRGTARNSFLIWIMSYLLLQAFLVTVAALAFSRIGRF
;
A
#
# COMPACT_ATOMS: atom_id res chain seq x y z
N MET A 1 -30.73 -1.73 -71.45
CA MET A 1 -30.90 -2.71 -72.54
C MET A 1 -29.50 -3.14 -72.97
N TYR A 2 -29.21 -4.44 -72.99
CA TYR A 2 -28.01 -5.11 -73.57
C TYR A 2 -26.58 -4.56 -73.32
N ALA A 3 -25.73 -5.45 -72.78
CA ALA A 3 -24.28 -5.53 -73.05
C ALA A 3 -24.07 -6.39 -74.35
N PRO A 4 -22.89 -6.96 -74.74
CA PRO A 4 -21.55 -7.02 -74.10
C PRO A 4 -20.35 -7.01 -75.11
N GLN A 5 -19.20 -7.62 -74.71
CA GLN A 5 -18.04 -8.13 -75.50
C GLN A 5 -16.98 -7.08 -75.92
N ILE A 6 -15.64 -7.20 -75.81
CA ILE A 6 -14.58 -8.24 -75.60
C ILE A 6 -13.57 -8.18 -76.78
N GLY A 7 -12.27 -8.23 -76.45
CA GLY A 7 -11.12 -8.33 -77.38
C GLY A 7 -9.91 -7.57 -76.80
N SER A 8 -8.91 -8.18 -76.15
CA SER A 8 -7.89 -9.16 -76.61
C SER A 8 -6.49 -8.50 -76.60
N ALA A 9 -5.56 -9.08 -75.85
CA ALA A 9 -4.12 -8.73 -75.77
C ALA A 9 -3.38 -9.12 -77.10
N PRO A 10 -2.04 -8.92 -77.32
CA PRO A 10 -0.96 -8.89 -76.32
C PRO A 10 0.33 -8.03 -76.60
N LEU A 11 1.27 -8.08 -75.63
CA LEU A 11 2.76 -8.09 -75.74
C LEU A 11 3.50 -7.24 -76.83
N GLN A 12 4.43 -6.36 -76.43
CA GLN A 12 5.87 -6.70 -76.31
C GLN A 12 6.75 -5.53 -75.77
N TYR A 13 8.02 -5.85 -75.48
CA TYR A 13 9.04 -5.02 -74.82
C TYR A 13 10.15 -4.64 -75.81
N GLY A 14 10.70 -3.41 -75.77
CA GLY A 14 11.68 -2.97 -76.78
C GLY A 14 12.53 -1.73 -76.42
N GLN A 15 13.69 -2.00 -75.81
CA GLN A 15 15.00 -1.30 -75.91
C GLN A 15 15.08 0.21 -76.22
N THR A 16 15.87 0.94 -75.42
CA THR A 16 17.10 1.65 -75.89
C THR A 16 17.99 2.07 -74.72
N TYR A 17 19.30 1.82 -74.84
CA TYR A 17 20.37 2.55 -74.15
C TYR A 17 21.14 3.35 -75.22
N PRO A 18 21.90 4.39 -74.84
CA PRO A 18 23.36 4.17 -74.89
C PRO A 18 24.20 4.88 -73.80
N GLN A 19 25.24 4.16 -73.35
CA GLN A 19 26.67 4.54 -73.25
C GLN A 19 27.12 5.82 -72.51
N GLY A 20 28.20 5.70 -71.70
CA GLY A 20 28.87 6.85 -71.10
C GLY A 20 30.01 6.58 -70.09
N TYR A 21 31.12 5.97 -70.55
CA TYR A 21 32.46 5.97 -69.92
C TYR A 21 32.73 5.23 -68.59
N GLY A 22 33.93 4.63 -68.50
CA GLY A 22 34.52 4.02 -67.31
C GLY A 22 36.02 3.73 -67.50
N THR A 23 36.67 3.15 -66.49
CA THR A 23 38.06 2.64 -66.51
C THR A 23 38.15 1.41 -65.58
N THR A 24 38.11 0.18 -66.10
CA THR A 24 39.28 -0.70 -66.42
C THR A 24 40.13 -1.20 -65.24
N ALA A 25 39.95 -2.48 -64.87
CA ALA A 25 41.04 -3.47 -64.73
C ALA A 25 40.50 -4.90 -64.51
N ASN A 26 40.95 -5.85 -65.35
CA ASN A 26 40.84 -7.31 -65.25
C ASN A 26 42.10 -7.85 -65.98
N PRO A 27 42.70 -9.04 -65.68
CA PRO A 27 42.21 -10.25 -66.37
C PRO A 27 42.54 -11.63 -65.71
N LEU A 28 41.95 -12.71 -66.27
CA LEU A 28 42.40 -14.12 -66.32
C LEU A 28 42.65 -14.83 -64.95
N TYR A 29 42.11 -16.01 -64.66
CA TYR A 29 41.98 -17.26 -65.43
C TYR A 29 40.83 -18.10 -64.79
N GLU A 30 40.26 -19.19 -65.32
CA GLU A 30 40.17 -19.84 -66.65
C GLU A 30 39.00 -20.87 -66.56
N GLN A 31 38.60 -21.54 -67.66
CA GLN A 31 37.50 -22.52 -67.69
C GLN A 31 37.98 -23.93 -68.09
N LEU A 32 37.70 -24.95 -67.28
CA LEU A 32 37.65 -26.36 -67.71
C LEU A 32 36.48 -27.11 -67.03
N PRO A 33 35.97 -28.20 -67.63
CA PRO A 33 34.54 -28.53 -67.56
C PRO A 33 34.15 -29.57 -66.52
N VAL A 34 32.85 -29.59 -66.18
CA VAL A 34 32.21 -30.61 -65.34
C VAL A 34 31.74 -31.79 -66.22
N PRO A 35 32.16 -33.04 -65.95
CA PRO A 35 31.50 -34.22 -66.48
C PRO A 35 30.25 -34.52 -65.66
N ALA A 36 29.15 -34.86 -66.32
CA ALA A 36 27.93 -35.30 -65.66
C ALA A 36 27.91 -36.84 -65.56
N GLU A 37 27.77 -37.39 -64.36
CA GLU A 37 27.34 -38.78 -64.16
C GLU A 37 26.31 -38.88 -63.03
N HIS A 38 25.33 -39.76 -63.21
CA HIS A 38 24.32 -40.11 -62.21
C HIS A 38 24.86 -41.17 -61.25
N GLY A 39 24.69 -40.96 -59.95
CA GLY A 39 24.96 -41.97 -58.92
C GLY A 39 24.02 -41.83 -57.73
N HIS A 40 23.14 -42.83 -57.53
CA HIS A 40 22.33 -42.93 -56.31
C HIS A 40 23.18 -43.45 -55.14
N GLY A 41 23.13 -42.79 -53.97
CA GLY A 41 23.55 -43.43 -52.72
C GLY A 41 24.06 -42.53 -51.59
N LEU A 42 23.20 -42.36 -50.56
CA LEU A 42 23.53 -42.25 -49.12
C LEU A 42 24.44 -41.12 -48.57
N LEU A 43 23.93 -40.51 -47.48
CA LEU A 43 24.68 -39.93 -46.35
C LEU A 43 25.64 -38.75 -46.61
N GLY A 44 25.12 -37.67 -47.19
CA GLY A 44 25.69 -36.32 -46.99
C GLY A 44 25.07 -35.63 -45.79
N LEU A 45 25.80 -35.49 -44.66
CA LEU A 45 25.31 -34.74 -43.49
C LEU A 45 24.91 -33.31 -43.89
N GLN A 46 23.72 -32.88 -43.46
CA GLN A 46 23.37 -31.45 -43.47
C GLN A 46 24.39 -30.68 -42.64
N ARG A 47 25.26 -29.94 -43.34
CA ARG A 47 26.19 -28.99 -42.74
C ARG A 47 25.39 -27.80 -42.19
N LYS A 48 24.83 -27.96 -40.99
CA LYS A 48 24.21 -26.87 -40.21
C LYS A 48 25.19 -25.70 -40.22
N MET A 49 24.79 -24.57 -40.81
CA MET A 49 25.58 -23.34 -40.75
C MET A 49 25.62 -22.86 -39.29
N PRO A 50 26.77 -22.91 -38.59
CA PRO A 50 26.86 -22.32 -37.26
C PRO A 50 26.99 -20.80 -37.42
N PHE A 51 26.47 -20.04 -36.47
CA PHE A 51 26.49 -18.56 -36.46
C PHE A 51 25.70 -17.87 -37.58
N LEU A 52 24.39 -18.10 -37.61
CA LEU A 52 23.50 -16.95 -37.81
C LEU A 52 23.72 -15.98 -36.65
N ARG A 53 24.48 -14.90 -36.88
CA ARG A 53 24.61 -13.80 -35.92
C ARG A 53 23.22 -13.22 -35.67
N MET A 54 22.61 -13.50 -34.52
CA MET A 54 21.38 -12.84 -34.12
C MET A 54 21.62 -11.32 -34.12
N PRO A 55 20.76 -10.52 -34.78
CA PRO A 55 20.94 -9.08 -34.81
C PRO A 55 20.85 -8.53 -33.38
N ARG A 56 21.87 -7.75 -32.96
CA ARG A 56 21.91 -7.12 -31.63
C ARG A 56 20.65 -6.28 -31.41
N ARG A 57 19.68 -6.84 -30.69
CA ARG A 57 18.38 -6.21 -30.43
C ARG A 57 18.60 -4.94 -29.61
N ARG A 58 18.27 -3.78 -30.18
CA ARG A 58 18.34 -2.51 -29.46
C ARG A 58 17.30 -2.53 -28.34
N MET A 59 17.73 -2.28 -27.10
CA MET A 59 16.82 -2.14 -25.98
C MET A 59 16.09 -0.80 -26.09
N ASN A 60 14.77 -0.85 -26.31
CA ASN A 60 13.95 0.36 -26.30
C ASN A 60 13.85 0.90 -24.86
N VAL A 61 14.01 2.21 -24.68
CA VAL A 61 13.93 2.85 -23.36
C VAL A 61 12.50 2.89 -22.82
N ALA A 62 11.50 2.98 -23.71
CA ALA A 62 10.07 3.04 -23.36
C ALA A 62 9.58 1.92 -22.41
N PRO A 63 9.81 0.61 -22.66
CA PRO A 63 9.42 -0.45 -21.73
C PRO A 63 10.14 -0.37 -20.38
N ILE A 64 11.37 0.14 -20.31
CA ILE A 64 12.11 0.32 -19.06
C ILE A 64 11.41 1.38 -18.18
N LEU A 65 11.06 2.53 -18.78
CA LEU A 65 10.33 3.59 -18.09
C LEU A 65 8.92 3.13 -17.67
N LEU A 66 8.23 2.37 -18.52
CA LEU A 66 6.90 1.83 -18.22
C LEU A 66 6.97 0.85 -17.03
N CYS A 67 7.94 -0.06 -17.02
CA CYS A 67 8.16 -0.98 -15.91
C CYS A 67 8.63 -0.29 -14.61
N LEU A 68 9.16 0.93 -14.68
CA LEU A 68 9.50 1.72 -13.50
C LEU A 68 8.27 2.47 -12.95
N PHE A 69 7.64 3.30 -13.78
CA PHE A 69 6.61 4.23 -13.32
C PHE A 69 5.22 3.62 -13.14
N VAL A 70 4.84 2.60 -13.91
CA VAL A 70 3.47 2.05 -13.81
C VAL A 70 3.26 1.27 -12.49
N PRO A 71 4.17 0.36 -12.05
CA PRO A 71 4.05 -0.30 -10.75
C PRO A 71 4.17 0.69 -9.58
N TRP A 72 5.04 1.70 -9.71
CA TRP A 72 5.16 2.76 -8.69
C TRP A 72 3.88 3.60 -8.57
N ALA A 73 3.30 4.05 -9.69
CA ALA A 73 2.04 4.80 -9.68
C ALA A 73 0.87 3.96 -9.14
N LEU A 74 0.81 2.66 -9.46
CA LEU A 74 -0.17 1.74 -8.88
C LEU A 74 0.01 1.63 -7.36
N PHE A 75 1.24 1.41 -6.88
CA PHE A 75 1.54 1.35 -5.46
C PHE A 75 1.09 2.62 -4.74
N VAL A 76 1.46 3.80 -5.26
CA VAL A 76 1.06 5.10 -4.70
C VAL A 76 -0.46 5.25 -4.63
N LEU A 77 -1.18 4.90 -5.70
CA LEU A 77 -2.65 5.00 -5.76
C LEU A 77 -3.31 4.06 -4.76
N VAL A 78 -2.96 2.77 -4.78
CA VAL A 78 -3.54 1.75 -3.88
C VAL A 78 -3.24 2.11 -2.43
N PHE A 79 -1.99 2.49 -2.13
CA PHE A 79 -1.59 2.89 -0.78
C PHE A 79 -2.34 4.14 -0.30
N ALA A 80 -2.51 5.16 -1.14
CA ALA A 80 -3.27 6.36 -0.77
C ALA A 80 -4.76 6.06 -0.52
N VAL A 81 -5.36 5.20 -1.36
CA VAL A 81 -6.76 4.79 -1.26
C VAL A 81 -7.02 3.96 0.00
N SER A 82 -6.14 3.00 0.31
CA SER A 82 -6.21 2.20 1.55
C SER A 82 -5.88 3.00 2.82
N SER A 83 -5.02 4.01 2.72
CA SER A 83 -4.50 4.71 3.91
C SER A 83 -5.33 5.91 4.38
N PHE A 84 -6.02 6.64 3.49
CA PHE A 84 -6.60 7.96 3.82
C PHE A 84 -8.14 7.95 3.92
N SER A 85 -8.74 9.14 3.95
CA SER A 85 -10.16 9.38 4.27
C SER A 85 -11.17 8.67 3.37
N LEU A 86 -10.79 8.18 2.19
CA LEU A 86 -11.69 7.41 1.33
C LEU A 86 -12.13 6.10 2.01
N HIS A 87 -11.18 5.37 2.60
CA HIS A 87 -11.42 4.11 3.31
C HIS A 87 -12.37 4.31 4.51
N TYR A 88 -12.26 5.45 5.21
CA TYR A 88 -13.13 5.78 6.34
C TYR A 88 -14.53 6.23 5.91
N ASN A 89 -14.61 7.21 5.01
CA ASN A 89 -15.87 7.91 4.69
C ASN A 89 -16.76 7.14 3.72
N ASN A 90 -16.18 6.39 2.78
CA ASN A 90 -16.90 5.72 1.71
C ASN A 90 -16.30 4.33 1.44
N PRO A 91 -16.56 3.32 2.30
CA PRO A 91 -16.04 1.96 2.12
C PRO A 91 -16.40 1.36 0.76
N TRP A 92 -17.61 1.64 0.24
CA TRP A 92 -18.03 1.23 -1.09
C TRP A 92 -17.15 1.80 -2.22
N ALA A 93 -16.67 3.03 -2.10
CA ALA A 93 -15.81 3.67 -3.11
C ALA A 93 -14.38 3.12 -3.03
N TYR A 94 -13.91 2.83 -1.81
CA TYR A 94 -12.67 2.09 -1.56
C TYR A 94 -12.70 0.70 -2.22
N ASP A 95 -13.73 -0.11 -1.94
CA ASP A 95 -13.86 -1.47 -2.49
C ASP A 95 -13.90 -1.47 -4.02
N VAL A 96 -14.65 -0.54 -4.63
CA VAL A 96 -14.72 -0.41 -6.10
C VAL A 96 -13.36 -0.05 -6.71
N ILE A 97 -12.62 0.90 -6.14
CA ILE A 97 -11.30 1.29 -6.67
C ILE A 97 -10.30 0.15 -6.51
N ILE A 98 -10.26 -0.52 -5.35
CA ILE A 98 -9.39 -1.68 -5.13
C ILE A 98 -9.74 -2.82 -6.09
N ALA A 99 -11.02 -3.10 -6.34
CA ALA A 99 -11.46 -4.11 -7.31
C ALA A 99 -11.05 -3.77 -8.75
N VAL A 100 -11.15 -2.50 -9.16
CA VAL A 100 -10.69 -2.03 -10.49
C VAL A 100 -9.16 -2.16 -10.63
N CYS A 101 -8.41 -1.79 -9.59
CA CYS A 101 -6.96 -1.98 -9.56
C CYS A 101 -6.57 -3.47 -9.61
N ALA A 102 -7.25 -4.32 -8.85
CA ALA A 102 -7.05 -5.77 -8.88
C ALA A 102 -7.34 -6.35 -10.27
N LEU A 103 -8.44 -5.94 -10.91
CA LEU A 103 -8.80 -6.38 -12.26
C LEU A 103 -7.73 -5.97 -13.29
N ALA A 104 -7.21 -4.75 -13.21
CA ALA A 104 -6.12 -4.31 -14.09
C ALA A 104 -4.85 -5.17 -13.90
N VAL A 105 -4.48 -5.49 -12.66
CA VAL A 105 -3.35 -6.40 -12.37
C VAL A 105 -3.61 -7.79 -12.95
N LEU A 106 -4.80 -8.38 -12.72
CA LEU A 106 -5.18 -9.68 -13.25
C LEU A 106 -5.17 -9.72 -14.79
N ILE A 107 -5.63 -8.67 -15.47
CA ILE A 107 -5.57 -8.55 -16.94
C ILE A 107 -4.11 -8.53 -17.41
N THR A 108 -3.23 -7.74 -16.77
CA THR A 108 -1.81 -7.69 -17.15
C THR A 108 -1.09 -9.03 -16.91
N LEU A 109 -1.41 -9.75 -15.83
CA LEU A 109 -0.95 -11.11 -15.57
C LEU A 109 -1.46 -12.10 -16.61
N ALA A 110 -2.75 -12.09 -16.94
CA ALA A 110 -3.34 -12.97 -17.93
C ALA A 110 -2.73 -12.75 -19.34
N VAL A 111 -2.54 -11.50 -19.75
CA VAL A 111 -1.89 -11.15 -21.02
C VAL A 111 -0.41 -11.53 -21.02
N GLY A 112 0.32 -11.27 -19.93
CA GLY A 112 1.73 -11.66 -19.76
C GLY A 112 1.93 -13.17 -19.84
N PHE A 113 1.12 -13.94 -19.11
CA PHE A 113 1.16 -15.39 -19.09
C PHE A 113 0.71 -16.00 -20.42
N SER A 114 -0.36 -15.50 -21.04
CA SER A 114 -0.83 -15.98 -22.35
C SER A 114 0.22 -15.75 -23.45
N ARG A 115 0.93 -14.62 -23.42
CA ARG A 115 2.06 -14.35 -24.32
C ARG A 115 3.27 -15.23 -24.00
N ARG A 116 3.53 -15.55 -22.72
CA ARG A 116 4.58 -16.50 -22.33
C ARG A 116 4.27 -17.93 -22.78
N LEU A 117 3.01 -18.36 -22.71
CA LEU A 117 2.62 -19.71 -23.14
C LEU A 117 2.74 -19.86 -24.67
N LYS A 118 2.23 -18.88 -25.44
CA LYS A 118 2.43 -18.82 -26.89
C LYS A 118 3.92 -18.77 -27.27
N SER A 119 4.74 -18.12 -26.44
CA SER A 119 6.19 -18.05 -26.58
C SER A 119 6.93 -19.39 -26.51
N PHE A 120 6.30 -20.48 -26.03
CA PHE A 120 6.89 -21.83 -26.10
C PHE A 120 6.61 -22.56 -27.42
N TYR A 121 5.68 -22.06 -28.25
CA TYR A 121 5.22 -22.73 -29.47
C TYR A 121 5.63 -22.02 -30.78
N SER A 122 6.21 -20.81 -30.71
CA SER A 122 6.67 -20.05 -31.89
C SER A 122 8.13 -19.62 -31.76
N GLU A 123 8.92 -19.72 -32.83
CA GLU A 123 10.35 -19.33 -32.81
C GLU A 123 10.59 -17.81 -32.63
N GLU A 124 9.61 -16.94 -32.90
CA GLU A 124 9.74 -15.47 -32.82
C GLU A 124 9.53 -14.86 -31.41
N ALA A 125 9.73 -15.66 -30.36
CA ALA A 125 9.08 -15.43 -29.07
C ALA A 125 9.87 -14.56 -28.05
N GLU A 126 9.68 -13.24 -28.07
CA GLU A 126 10.21 -12.36 -27.00
C GLU A 126 9.29 -11.17 -26.61
N PRO A 127 8.60 -11.27 -25.45
CA PRO A 127 8.26 -10.09 -24.66
C PRO A 127 8.50 -10.32 -23.14
N SER A 128 9.73 -10.61 -22.72
CA SER A 128 10.10 -10.85 -21.31
C SER A 128 9.67 -9.72 -20.35
N TRP A 129 9.74 -8.46 -20.83
CA TRP A 129 9.32 -7.27 -20.12
C TRP A 129 7.86 -7.28 -19.65
N LEU A 130 6.94 -7.93 -20.37
CA LEU A 130 5.52 -7.97 -19.97
C LEU A 130 5.27 -8.86 -18.75
N ILE A 131 6.05 -9.93 -18.59
CA ILE A 131 5.97 -10.83 -17.44
C ILE A 131 6.57 -10.13 -16.21
N PHE A 132 7.71 -9.47 -16.39
CA PHE A 132 8.32 -8.64 -15.35
C PHE A 132 7.35 -7.54 -14.87
N LEU A 133 6.72 -6.82 -15.82
CA LEU A 133 5.71 -5.81 -15.51
C LEU A 133 4.54 -6.40 -14.72
N ALA A 134 3.98 -7.53 -15.15
CA ALA A 134 2.83 -8.12 -14.49
C ALA A 134 3.16 -8.62 -13.06
N LEU A 135 4.36 -9.17 -12.85
CA LEU A 135 4.84 -9.57 -11.52
C LEU A 135 5.12 -8.35 -10.62
N SER A 136 5.73 -7.29 -11.14
CA SER A 136 5.96 -6.08 -10.35
C SER A 136 4.65 -5.34 -10.02
N MET A 137 3.66 -5.36 -10.92
CA MET A 137 2.29 -4.87 -10.67
C MET A 137 1.58 -5.66 -9.57
N LEU A 138 1.75 -6.99 -9.51
CA LEU A 138 1.22 -7.82 -8.43
C LEU A 138 1.85 -7.47 -7.09
N VAL A 139 3.18 -7.33 -7.04
CA VAL A 139 3.92 -6.91 -5.84
C VAL A 139 3.53 -5.48 -5.41
N ALA A 140 3.36 -4.56 -6.35
CA ALA A 140 2.87 -3.20 -6.10
C ALA A 140 1.49 -3.20 -5.45
N PHE A 141 0.56 -4.00 -5.97
CA PHE A 141 -0.80 -4.09 -5.45
C PHE A 141 -0.85 -4.69 -4.04
N VAL A 142 -0.24 -5.87 -3.83
CA VAL A 142 -0.23 -6.54 -2.53
C VAL A 142 0.50 -5.70 -1.48
N GLY A 143 1.66 -5.13 -1.82
CA GLY A 143 2.40 -4.21 -0.97
C GLY A 143 1.61 -2.94 -0.62
N GLY A 144 0.95 -2.33 -1.62
CA GLY A 144 0.14 -1.13 -1.42
C GLY A 144 -1.05 -1.35 -0.47
N VAL A 145 -1.79 -2.45 -0.64
CA VAL A 145 -2.92 -2.79 0.25
C VAL A 145 -2.43 -3.09 1.66
N THR A 146 -1.41 -3.94 1.83
CA THR A 146 -0.93 -4.38 3.16
C THR A 146 -0.29 -3.25 3.97
N VAL A 147 0.56 -2.44 3.34
CA VAL A 147 1.16 -1.26 4.00
C VAL A 147 0.11 -0.17 4.23
N GLY A 148 -0.85 -0.01 3.31
CA GLY A 148 -1.96 0.93 3.42
C GLY A 148 -2.91 0.62 4.58
N ASP A 149 -3.38 -0.62 4.69
CA ASP A 149 -4.22 -1.07 5.80
C ASP A 149 -3.49 -0.98 7.14
N SER A 150 -2.18 -1.30 7.17
CA SER A 150 -1.36 -1.13 8.38
C SER A 150 -1.26 0.34 8.81
N ASN A 151 -0.97 1.26 7.88
CA ASN A 151 -0.89 2.70 8.15
C ASN A 151 -2.27 3.29 8.53
N TYR A 152 -3.34 2.76 7.91
CA TYR A 152 -4.71 3.12 8.24
C TYR A 152 -5.06 2.70 9.67
N SER A 153 -4.98 1.40 9.97
CA SER A 153 -5.38 0.82 11.25
C SER A 153 -4.56 1.35 12.43
N GLN A 154 -3.27 1.63 12.25
CA GLN A 154 -2.40 2.13 13.33
C GLN A 154 -2.52 3.63 13.59
N TYR A 155 -2.77 4.46 12.56
CA TYR A 155 -2.65 5.92 12.69
C TYR A 155 -3.85 6.71 12.17
N MET A 156 -4.39 6.39 10.98
CA MET A 156 -5.48 7.20 10.39
C MET A 156 -6.85 6.85 10.95
N ARG A 157 -7.11 5.57 11.25
CA ARG A 157 -8.35 5.14 11.90
C ARG A 157 -8.57 5.81 13.26
N PRO A 158 -7.63 5.75 14.23
CA PRO A 158 -7.81 6.50 15.49
C PRO A 158 -7.93 8.00 15.22
N TYR A 159 -7.13 8.58 14.32
CA TYR A 159 -7.27 9.99 13.95
C TYR A 159 -8.70 10.37 13.54
N PHE A 160 -9.32 9.65 12.61
CA PHE A 160 -10.69 9.90 12.17
C PHE A 160 -11.72 9.62 13.26
N ASP A 161 -11.56 8.54 14.03
CA ASP A 161 -12.46 8.17 15.13
C ASP A 161 -12.53 9.27 16.21
N TYR A 162 -11.41 9.92 16.55
CA TYR A 162 -11.41 11.07 17.46
C TYR A 162 -11.83 12.39 16.80
N HIS A 163 -11.47 12.62 15.53
CA HIS A 163 -11.85 13.84 14.80
C HIS A 163 -13.36 13.95 14.51
N ASN A 164 -14.06 12.81 14.41
CA ASN A 164 -15.52 12.77 14.22
C ASN A 164 -16.32 12.92 15.52
N LEU A 165 -15.65 13.03 16.67
CA LEU A 165 -16.27 13.27 17.97
C LEU A 165 -15.99 14.71 18.44
N ASN A 166 -16.81 15.20 19.37
CA ASN A 166 -16.66 16.56 19.86
C ASN A 166 -15.44 16.71 20.80
N PHE A 167 -14.75 17.83 20.67
CA PHE A 167 -13.67 18.25 21.57
C PHE A 167 -14.19 19.31 22.55
N TYR A 168 -14.02 19.06 23.85
CA TYR A 168 -14.46 19.97 24.91
C TYR A 168 -13.27 20.51 25.71
N THR A 169 -13.30 21.80 26.03
CA THR A 169 -12.29 22.49 26.84
C THR A 169 -12.85 23.03 28.15
N ASN A 170 -11.99 23.20 29.14
CA ASN A 170 -12.34 23.68 30.49
C ASN A 170 -13.48 22.87 31.14
N VAL A 171 -13.44 21.53 30.97
CA VAL A 171 -14.40 20.63 31.61
C VAL A 171 -14.11 20.55 33.11
N TYR A 172 -15.12 20.81 33.93
CA TYR A 172 -15.05 20.78 35.39
C TYR A 172 -15.76 19.53 35.94
N PRO A 173 -15.03 18.51 36.43
CA PRO A 173 -15.60 17.27 36.98
C PRO A 173 -16.62 17.46 38.12
N ASN A 174 -16.59 18.60 38.82
CA ASN A 174 -17.51 18.93 39.91
C ASN A 174 -18.80 19.65 39.48
N ARG A 175 -18.89 20.11 38.22
CA ARG A 175 -20.05 20.87 37.70
C ARG A 175 -20.74 20.15 36.53
N MET A 176 -19.97 19.43 35.72
CA MET A 176 -20.47 18.70 34.56
C MET A 176 -20.73 17.23 34.91
N ARG A 177 -21.64 16.59 34.21
CA ARG A 177 -21.95 15.15 34.33
C ARG A 177 -21.56 14.39 33.08
N GLY A 178 -21.27 13.09 33.20
CA GLY A 178 -20.94 12.24 32.04
C GLY A 178 -22.05 12.18 30.99
N GLN A 179 -23.31 12.32 31.43
CA GLN A 179 -24.48 12.44 30.55
C GLN A 179 -24.41 13.62 29.56
N GLN A 180 -23.73 14.72 29.91
CA GLN A 180 -23.63 15.92 29.08
C GLN A 180 -22.54 15.83 28.02
N LEU A 181 -21.63 14.86 28.14
CA LEU A 181 -20.41 14.71 27.33
C LEU A 181 -20.32 13.30 26.72
N MET A 182 -21.47 12.68 26.42
CA MET A 182 -21.56 11.32 25.84
C MET A 182 -21.05 11.24 24.39
N ASP A 183 -20.85 12.37 23.74
CA ASP A 183 -20.33 12.59 22.39
C ASP A 183 -18.88 13.12 22.37
N ALA A 184 -18.29 13.38 23.54
CA ALA A 184 -16.91 13.84 23.65
C ALA A 184 -15.93 12.73 23.22
N GLY A 185 -15.00 13.03 22.33
CA GLY A 185 -13.89 12.14 21.97
C GLY A 185 -12.62 12.50 22.71
N SER A 186 -12.36 13.80 22.83
CA SER A 186 -11.25 14.37 23.55
C SER A 186 -11.74 15.48 24.49
N ILE A 187 -11.15 15.55 25.67
CA ILE A 187 -11.48 16.52 26.70
C ILE A 187 -10.19 17.15 27.21
N LEU A 188 -10.19 18.48 27.34
CA LEU A 188 -9.26 19.22 28.17
C LEU A 188 -10.00 19.64 29.45
N PHE A 189 -9.63 19.02 30.57
CA PHE A 189 -10.14 19.34 31.88
C PHE A 189 -9.59 20.69 32.36
N ALA A 190 -10.35 21.39 33.20
CA ALA A 190 -9.93 22.69 33.73
C ALA A 190 -8.70 22.57 34.63
N ASP A 191 -7.85 23.61 34.62
CA ASP A 191 -6.63 23.67 35.44
C ASP A 191 -6.95 23.49 36.93
N GLY A 192 -6.23 22.57 37.58
CA GLY A 192 -6.53 22.12 38.96
C GLY A 192 -7.40 20.86 39.04
N SER A 193 -7.79 20.28 37.90
CA SER A 193 -8.27 18.89 37.84
C SER A 193 -7.11 17.92 38.06
N TYR A 194 -7.31 16.85 38.82
CA TYR A 194 -6.28 15.85 39.11
C TYR A 194 -6.87 14.44 39.24
N LEU A 195 -5.99 13.43 39.30
CA LEU A 195 -6.39 12.04 39.53
C LEU A 195 -6.44 11.76 41.03
N ASP A 196 -7.60 11.38 41.56
CA ASP A 196 -7.74 10.94 42.94
C ASP A 196 -7.30 9.47 43.08
N ILE A 197 -5.98 9.28 43.14
CA ILE A 197 -5.34 7.97 43.27
C ILE A 197 -5.85 7.20 44.51
N SER A 198 -6.26 7.91 45.58
CA SER A 198 -6.75 7.29 46.81
C SER A 198 -8.03 6.45 46.63
N ARG A 199 -8.79 6.73 45.56
CA ARG A 199 -10.01 6.02 45.15
C ARG A 199 -9.83 5.22 43.86
N SER A 200 -8.58 4.93 43.48
CA SER A 200 -8.31 4.05 42.35
C SER A 200 -8.61 2.58 42.68
N MET A 201 -8.94 1.81 41.66
CA MET A 201 -9.33 0.39 41.76
C MET A 201 -8.91 -0.37 40.51
N GLY A 202 -8.79 -1.69 40.57
CA GLY A 202 -8.51 -2.49 39.38
C GLY A 202 -9.28 -3.81 39.31
N PHE A 203 -9.77 -4.13 38.12
CA PHE A 203 -10.45 -5.41 37.84
C PHE A 203 -9.52 -6.36 37.08
N LYS A 204 -9.36 -7.60 37.54
CA LYS A 204 -8.42 -8.56 36.94
C LYS A 204 -9.13 -9.59 36.04
N LYS A 205 -8.84 -9.53 34.73
CA LYS A 205 -9.25 -10.54 33.74
C LYS A 205 -8.22 -10.62 32.61
N GLY A 206 -7.33 -11.60 32.67
CA GLY A 206 -6.15 -11.66 31.79
C GLY A 206 -5.12 -10.61 32.20
N GLY A 207 -5.39 -9.33 31.86
CA GLY A 207 -4.71 -8.17 32.42
C GLY A 207 -5.44 -7.58 33.64
N VAL A 208 -4.87 -6.53 34.23
CA VAL A 208 -5.49 -5.71 35.27
C VAL A 208 -6.01 -4.41 34.65
N TYR A 209 -7.32 -4.20 34.67
CA TYR A 209 -7.99 -3.00 34.18
C TYR A 209 -8.08 -1.97 35.30
N CYS A 210 -7.22 -0.96 35.24
CA CYS A 210 -7.05 0.06 36.27
C CYS A 210 -7.94 1.27 35.99
N VAL A 211 -8.58 1.79 37.03
CA VAL A 211 -9.41 3.00 36.98
C VAL A 211 -9.03 3.95 38.13
N ALA A 212 -9.00 5.25 37.86
CA ALA A 212 -8.84 6.30 38.86
C ALA A 212 -9.81 7.45 38.57
N PRO A 213 -10.58 7.94 39.55
CA PRO A 213 -11.51 9.04 39.33
C PRO A 213 -10.78 10.36 39.07
N ILE A 214 -11.27 11.14 38.11
CA ILE A 214 -10.79 12.48 37.80
C ILE A 214 -11.62 13.48 38.62
N THR A 215 -10.96 14.26 39.47
CA THR A 215 -11.61 15.16 40.42
C THR A 215 -11.13 16.60 40.26
N PHE A 216 -11.77 17.54 40.95
CA PHE A 216 -11.43 18.96 40.91
C PHE A 216 -11.49 19.58 42.30
N GLY A 217 -10.35 20.04 42.80
CA GLY A 217 -10.20 20.51 44.17
C GLY A 217 -10.43 19.42 45.22
N ASN A 218 -10.31 19.79 46.50
CA ASN A 218 -10.36 18.84 47.62
C ASN A 218 -11.79 18.58 48.15
N GLN A 219 -12.79 18.56 47.27
CA GLN A 219 -14.21 18.38 47.63
C GLN A 219 -14.72 17.01 47.21
N THR A 220 -15.58 16.40 48.03
CA THR A 220 -16.29 15.18 47.67
C THR A 220 -17.31 15.47 46.58
N LEU A 221 -17.17 14.76 45.45
CA LEU A 221 -18.09 14.90 44.32
C LEU A 221 -19.42 14.18 44.62
N PRO A 222 -20.57 14.73 44.19
CA PRO A 222 -21.86 14.04 44.34
C PRO A 222 -21.95 12.82 43.40
N THR A 223 -21.24 12.85 42.27
CA THR A 223 -21.17 11.80 41.26
C THR A 223 -19.80 11.80 40.60
N TYR A 224 -19.15 10.64 40.53
CA TYR A 224 -17.84 10.45 39.90
C TYR A 224 -18.05 9.88 38.50
N ASP A 225 -18.35 10.75 37.52
CA ASP A 225 -18.62 10.32 36.15
C ASP A 225 -17.37 10.30 35.25
N PHE A 226 -16.25 10.92 35.65
CA PHE A 226 -15.03 10.99 34.83
C PHE A 226 -13.92 10.10 35.41
N TRP A 227 -13.41 9.18 34.60
CA TRP A 227 -12.42 8.18 35.03
C TRP A 227 -11.22 8.14 34.08
N ALA A 228 -10.03 8.27 34.65
CA ALA A 228 -8.77 7.93 33.99
C ALA A 228 -8.56 6.42 34.05
N VAL A 229 -8.11 5.82 32.96
CA VAL A 229 -8.06 4.36 32.81
C VAL A 229 -6.83 3.86 32.07
N GLY A 230 -6.49 2.60 32.27
CA GLY A 230 -5.50 1.86 31.47
C GLY A 230 -5.28 0.44 31.96
N ILE A 231 -4.37 -0.29 31.30
CA ILE A 231 -4.16 -1.73 31.52
C ILE A 231 -2.77 -1.96 32.14
N ASN A 232 -2.70 -2.84 33.15
CA ASN A 232 -1.48 -3.28 33.84
C ASN A 232 -0.63 -2.16 34.48
N CYS A 233 -1.28 -1.08 34.93
CA CYS A 233 -0.61 0.08 35.56
C CYS A 233 -0.97 0.27 37.05
N CYS A 234 -1.48 -0.79 37.69
CA CYS A 234 -1.84 -0.86 39.11
C CYS A 234 -1.77 -2.32 39.59
N SER A 235 -1.65 -2.53 40.90
CA SER A 235 -1.69 -3.85 41.53
C SER A 235 -3.06 -4.54 41.42
N GLY A 236 -4.13 -3.73 41.29
CA GLY A 236 -5.53 -4.15 41.27
C GLY A 236 -6.16 -4.38 42.65
N ASN A 237 -5.35 -4.52 43.70
CA ASN A 237 -5.82 -4.77 45.07
C ASN A 237 -5.57 -3.59 46.02
N GLN A 238 -4.82 -2.58 45.58
CA GLN A 238 -4.50 -1.36 46.33
C GLN A 238 -4.89 -0.13 45.50
N ALA A 239 -4.91 1.03 46.17
CA ALA A 239 -5.17 2.33 45.54
C ALA A 239 -3.89 2.87 44.89
N ASP A 240 -3.41 2.20 43.83
CA ASP A 240 -2.07 2.42 43.24
C ASP A 240 -2.09 2.66 41.71
N PHE A 241 -2.62 3.79 41.26
CA PHE A 241 -2.70 4.14 39.83
C PHE A 241 -1.42 4.80 39.28
N HIS A 242 -0.69 4.11 38.40
CA HIS A 242 0.60 4.53 37.85
C HIS A 242 0.65 4.56 36.31
N CYS A 243 -0.49 4.72 35.64
CA CYS A 243 -0.58 4.83 34.18
C CYS A 243 0.12 6.07 33.61
N ALA A 244 0.45 6.07 32.31
CA ALA A 244 1.11 7.19 31.65
C ALA A 244 0.44 8.55 31.96
N GLY A 245 1.25 9.57 32.26
CA GLY A 245 0.78 10.91 32.64
C GLY A 245 0.39 11.10 34.12
N TRP A 246 0.29 10.05 34.94
CA TRP A 246 -0.25 10.15 36.32
C TRP A 246 0.41 11.22 37.21
N ASN A 247 1.75 11.36 37.16
CA ASN A 247 2.53 12.29 37.97
C ASN A 247 2.91 13.58 37.24
N SER A 248 2.25 13.90 36.12
CA SER A 248 2.58 15.09 35.32
C SER A 248 1.63 16.24 35.65
N PRO A 249 2.08 17.34 36.28
CA PRO A 249 1.21 18.48 36.65
C PRO A 249 0.69 19.27 35.44
N LYS A 250 1.24 19.02 34.24
CA LYS A 250 0.74 19.53 32.96
C LYS A 250 -0.29 18.61 32.30
N SER A 251 -0.64 17.49 32.93
CA SER A 251 -1.58 16.51 32.38
C SER A 251 -2.99 16.86 32.83
N SER A 252 -3.75 17.46 31.92
CA SER A 252 -5.18 17.77 32.09
C SER A 252 -6.01 17.29 30.89
N GLY A 253 -5.44 16.45 30.01
CA GLY A 253 -6.12 15.88 28.86
C GLY A 253 -6.69 14.48 29.12
N GLY A 254 -7.86 14.21 28.54
CA GLY A 254 -8.43 12.88 28.43
C GLY A 254 -8.77 12.52 26.98
N LEU A 255 -8.28 11.37 26.51
CA LEU A 255 -8.71 10.75 25.24
C LEU A 255 -9.65 9.59 25.55
N ARG A 256 -10.89 9.65 25.08
CA ARG A 256 -11.91 8.64 25.39
C ARG A 256 -11.56 7.27 24.80
N ILE A 257 -11.70 6.21 25.59
CA ILE A 257 -11.46 4.85 25.08
C ILE A 257 -12.50 4.47 24.01
N MET A 258 -12.01 4.29 22.79
CA MET A 258 -12.80 3.87 21.63
C MET A 258 -12.99 2.35 21.54
N SER A 259 -12.07 1.53 22.06
CA SER A 259 -12.24 0.07 22.19
C SER A 259 -13.55 -0.25 22.92
N GLY A 260 -14.38 -1.14 22.36
CA GLY A 260 -15.65 -1.55 22.97
C GLY A 260 -15.47 -2.60 24.06
N ASP A 261 -14.55 -3.54 23.83
CA ASP A 261 -14.36 -4.74 24.65
C ASP A 261 -13.83 -4.39 26.05
N ASP A 262 -12.90 -3.43 26.13
CA ASP A 262 -12.28 -3.03 27.40
C ASP A 262 -13.22 -2.21 28.30
N ARG A 263 -14.16 -1.45 27.72
CA ARG A 263 -15.13 -0.62 28.47
C ARG A 263 -15.95 -1.44 29.46
N GLY A 264 -16.26 -2.69 29.12
CA GLY A 264 -16.97 -3.61 30.01
C GLY A 264 -16.18 -3.89 31.28
N PHE A 265 -14.87 -4.10 31.17
CA PHE A 265 -14.00 -4.41 32.30
C PHE A 265 -13.67 -3.16 33.14
N TYR A 266 -13.51 -1.99 32.52
CA TYR A 266 -13.43 -0.73 33.26
C TYR A 266 -14.71 -0.41 34.05
N ARG A 267 -15.89 -0.75 33.51
CA ARG A 267 -17.15 -0.61 34.25
C ARG A 267 -17.22 -1.52 35.49
N LEU A 268 -16.70 -2.74 35.41
CA LEU A 268 -16.60 -3.64 36.57
C LEU A 268 -15.63 -3.08 37.62
N ALA A 269 -14.50 -2.52 37.20
CA ALA A 269 -13.55 -1.85 38.12
C ALA A 269 -14.18 -0.62 38.81
N VAL A 270 -14.97 0.17 38.09
CA VAL A 270 -15.74 1.28 38.69
C VAL A 270 -16.77 0.77 39.70
N GLN A 271 -17.52 -0.30 39.38
CA GLN A 271 -18.48 -0.89 40.33
C GLN A 271 -17.80 -1.40 41.61
N GLN A 272 -16.58 -1.93 41.50
CA GLN A 272 -15.76 -2.27 42.67
C GLN A 272 -15.33 -1.03 43.46
N ALA A 273 -14.97 0.07 42.80
CA ALA A 273 -14.64 1.33 43.45
C ALA A 273 -15.85 1.97 44.16
N GLU A 274 -17.04 1.93 43.55
CA GLU A 274 -18.31 2.37 44.15
C GLU A 274 -18.58 1.62 45.46
N ALA A 275 -18.47 0.29 45.44
CA ALA A 275 -18.67 -0.56 46.61
C ALA A 275 -17.59 -0.38 47.69
N ALA A 276 -16.31 -0.22 47.31
CA ALA A 276 -15.19 -0.11 48.24
C ALA A 276 -15.11 1.27 48.94
N TYR A 277 -15.42 2.35 48.22
CA TYR A 277 -15.24 3.73 48.70
C TYR A 277 -16.54 4.48 49.00
N GLY A 278 -17.71 3.85 48.83
CA GLY A 278 -19.01 4.49 49.05
C GLY A 278 -19.31 5.63 48.08
N ILE A 279 -18.67 5.63 46.91
CA ILE A 279 -18.86 6.63 45.85
C ILE A 279 -19.89 6.14 44.83
N LYS A 280 -20.36 7.05 43.96
CA LYS A 280 -21.37 6.74 42.95
C LYS A 280 -21.00 7.32 41.58
N ALA A 281 -21.04 6.51 40.54
CA ALA A 281 -20.76 6.86 39.16
C ALA A 281 -22.02 6.60 38.32
N VAL A 282 -22.76 7.66 37.97
CA VAL A 282 -24.08 7.48 37.34
C VAL A 282 -23.90 7.16 35.85
N HIS A 283 -23.03 7.89 35.15
CA HIS A 283 -22.66 7.65 33.77
C HIS A 283 -21.13 7.74 33.62
N PRO A 284 -20.38 6.68 34.00
CA PRO A 284 -18.92 6.68 33.90
C PRO A 284 -18.45 6.76 32.45
N LEU A 285 -17.65 7.78 32.16
CA LEU A 285 -16.88 7.97 30.94
C LEU A 285 -15.40 7.66 31.21
N PHE A 286 -14.79 6.93 30.28
CA PHE A 286 -13.43 6.38 30.42
C PHE A 286 -12.45 7.08 29.47
N PHE A 287 -11.36 7.63 30.03
CA PHE A 287 -10.34 8.36 29.30
C PHE A 287 -8.93 7.83 29.59
N THR A 288 -8.12 7.66 28.55
CA THR A 288 -6.66 7.62 28.70
C THR A 288 -6.18 9.01 29.10
N TRP A 289 -5.45 9.10 30.22
CA TRP A 289 -4.91 10.36 30.71
C TRP A 289 -3.70 10.79 29.87
N VAL A 290 -3.73 12.02 29.35
CA VAL A 290 -2.69 12.54 28.45
C VAL A 290 -2.36 14.00 28.75
N ILE A 291 -1.16 14.43 28.35
CA ILE A 291 -0.71 15.81 28.57
C ILE A 291 -1.53 16.78 27.72
N GLU A 292 -1.63 16.52 26.42
CA GLU A 292 -2.28 17.43 25.47
C GLU A 292 -3.03 16.59 24.40
N PRO A 293 -4.36 16.49 24.47
CA PRO A 293 -5.10 15.52 23.66
C PRO A 293 -5.09 15.88 22.17
N VAL A 294 -5.11 17.18 21.84
CA VAL A 294 -5.07 17.69 20.45
C VAL A 294 -3.74 17.31 19.78
N LYS A 295 -2.62 17.45 20.49
CA LYS A 295 -1.29 17.12 19.98
C LYS A 295 -1.08 15.63 19.76
N GLU A 296 -1.64 14.79 20.62
CA GLU A 296 -1.59 13.34 20.46
C GLU A 296 -2.36 12.90 19.19
N VAL A 297 -3.58 13.42 19.02
CA VAL A 297 -4.44 13.12 17.85
C VAL A 297 -3.81 13.61 16.54
N GLU A 298 -3.37 14.87 16.45
CA GLU A 298 -2.66 15.38 15.26
C GLU A 298 -1.27 14.74 15.07
N GLY A 299 -0.67 14.20 16.14
CA GLY A 299 0.57 13.41 16.11
C GLY A 299 0.43 12.14 15.27
N TRP A 300 -0.70 11.44 15.36
CA TRP A 300 -0.99 10.29 14.49
C TRP A 300 -1.10 10.71 13.03
N ARG A 301 -1.70 11.88 12.74
CA ARG A 301 -1.78 12.41 11.37
C ARG A 301 -0.41 12.76 10.79
N GLY A 302 0.43 13.43 11.56
CA GLY A 302 1.81 13.70 11.18
C GLY A 302 2.60 12.41 10.90
N THR A 303 2.45 11.42 11.78
CA THR A 303 3.12 10.11 11.67
C THR A 303 2.67 9.35 10.42
N ALA A 304 1.37 9.22 10.18
CA ALA A 304 0.83 8.53 9.00
C ALA A 304 1.30 9.15 7.68
N ARG A 305 1.38 10.50 7.61
CA ARG A 305 1.87 11.22 6.43
C ARG A 305 3.37 11.02 6.22
N ASN A 306 4.17 11.01 7.28
CA ASN A 306 5.61 10.78 7.20
C ASN A 306 5.89 9.33 6.77
N SER A 307 5.19 8.35 7.35
CA SER A 307 5.23 6.95 6.93
C SER A 307 4.85 6.78 5.46
N PHE A 308 3.79 7.45 5.00
CA PHE A 308 3.35 7.43 3.61
C PHE A 308 4.45 7.90 2.64
N LEU A 309 5.13 9.02 2.94
CA LEU A 309 6.24 9.52 2.12
C LEU A 309 7.46 8.57 2.13
N ILE A 310 7.80 8.00 3.29
CA ILE A 310 8.92 7.05 3.41
C ILE A 310 8.65 5.82 2.54
N TRP A 311 7.49 5.18 2.68
CA TRP A 311 7.14 3.97 1.93
C TRP A 311 7.09 4.19 0.41
N ILE A 312 6.61 5.34 -0.07
CA ILE A 312 6.63 5.69 -1.50
C ILE A 312 8.06 5.78 -2.04
N MET A 313 8.97 6.42 -1.30
CA MET A 313 10.37 6.55 -1.71
C MET A 313 11.10 5.19 -1.63
N SER A 314 10.86 4.41 -0.58
CA SER A 314 11.40 3.05 -0.45
C SER A 314 10.94 2.13 -1.59
N TYR A 315 9.66 2.18 -1.97
CA TYR A 315 9.15 1.38 -3.09
C TYR A 315 9.71 1.85 -4.44
N LEU A 316 9.85 3.16 -4.67
CA LEU A 316 10.48 3.69 -5.89
C LEU A 316 11.93 3.21 -6.04
N LEU A 317 12.72 3.24 -4.96
CA LEU A 317 14.11 2.76 -4.96
C LEU A 317 14.18 1.24 -5.20
N LEU A 318 13.30 0.47 -4.57
CA LEU A 318 13.18 -0.98 -4.80
C LEU A 318 12.83 -1.27 -6.27
N GLN A 319 11.85 -0.56 -6.83
CA GLN A 319 11.42 -0.77 -8.22
C GLN A 319 12.52 -0.35 -9.22
N ALA A 320 13.26 0.72 -8.95
CA ALA A 320 14.43 1.11 -9.74
C ALA A 320 15.54 0.05 -9.69
N PHE A 321 15.80 -0.54 -8.52
CA PHE A 321 16.73 -1.66 -8.38
C PHE A 321 16.27 -2.90 -9.16
N LEU A 322 15.00 -3.30 -9.04
CA LEU A 322 14.47 -4.45 -9.78
C LEU A 322 14.50 -4.23 -11.31
N VAL A 323 14.15 -3.04 -11.79
CA VAL A 323 14.20 -2.69 -13.21
C VAL A 323 15.64 -2.67 -13.75
N THR A 324 16.61 -2.16 -12.98
CA THR A 324 18.03 -2.15 -13.40
C THR A 324 18.62 -3.55 -13.42
N VAL A 325 18.32 -4.40 -12.43
CA VAL A 325 18.72 -5.82 -12.43
C VAL A 325 18.10 -6.57 -13.62
N ALA A 326 16.81 -6.37 -13.90
CA ALA A 326 16.15 -6.96 -15.06
C ALA A 326 16.76 -6.50 -16.39
N ALA A 327 17.03 -5.20 -16.55
CA ALA A 327 17.70 -4.64 -17.72
C ALA A 327 19.09 -5.26 -17.93
N LEU A 328 19.89 -5.40 -16.86
CA LEU A 328 21.21 -6.03 -16.91
C LEU A 328 21.11 -7.51 -17.30
N ALA A 329 20.17 -8.26 -16.73
CA ALA A 329 19.94 -9.67 -17.06
C ALA A 329 19.56 -9.84 -18.54
N PHE A 330 18.59 -9.09 -19.04
CA PHE A 330 18.19 -9.14 -20.46
C PHE A 330 19.33 -8.71 -21.40
N SER A 331 20.15 -7.73 -21.00
CA SER A 331 21.32 -7.30 -21.78
C SER A 331 22.44 -8.36 -21.90
N ARG A 332 22.48 -9.32 -20.97
CA ARG A 332 23.41 -10.47 -21.01
C ARG A 332 22.85 -11.65 -21.80
N ILE A 333 21.54 -11.90 -21.71
CA ILE A 333 20.89 -13.00 -22.44
C ILE A 333 20.97 -12.75 -23.96
N GLY A 334 20.74 -11.53 -24.43
CA GLY A 334 20.88 -11.15 -25.85
C GLY A 334 22.32 -11.04 -26.38
N ARG A 335 23.29 -11.73 -25.79
CA ARG A 335 24.71 -11.78 -26.23
C ARG A 335 25.23 -13.17 -26.61
N PHE A 336 24.39 -14.21 -26.54
CA PHE A 336 24.73 -15.59 -26.92
C PHE A 336 24.16 -15.93 -28.31
#